data_AF-A0A7C3GT83-F1
#
_entry.id   AF-A0A7C3GT83-F1
#
_cell.length_a   1.000
_cell.length_b   1.000
_cell.length_c   1.000
_cell.angle_alpha   90.00
_cell.angle_beta   90.00
_cell.angle_gamma   90.00
#
_symmetry.space_group_name_H-M   'P 1'
#
loop_
_entity.id
_entity.type
_entity.pdbx_description
1 polymer ?
#
loop_
_entity_poly.entity_id
_entity_poly.type
_entity_poly.pdbx_seq_one_letter_code
_entity_poly.pdbx_strand_id
1 'polypeptide(L)' 'MALISMRQLLDHAAEHGYGMPAFNVNNMEQVHAIMQAADETDSPVIMQGSAGARSYAGEAFLRHLISAAIEEYPHIPVVM' A
#
# COMPACT_ATOMS: atom_id res chain seq x y z
N MET A 1 -10.84 5.48 -0.65
CA MET A 1 -11.51 4.32 -1.29
C MET A 1 -11.51 3.11 -0.34
N ALA A 2 -12.09 1.97 -0.70
CA ALA A 2 -11.83 0.73 0.03
C ALA A 2 -10.51 0.09 -0.45
N LEU A 3 -9.84 -0.69 0.40
CA LEU A 3 -8.74 -1.56 -0.02
C LEU A 3 -9.20 -2.51 -1.14
N ILE A 4 -8.33 -2.80 -2.10
CA ILE A 4 -8.57 -3.85 -3.10
C ILE A 4 -7.89 -5.15 -2.68
N SER A 5 -8.34 -6.27 -3.25
CA SER A 5 -7.69 -7.55 -2.99
C SER A 5 -6.36 -7.68 -3.74
N MET A 6 -5.37 -8.32 -3.12
CA MET A 6 -4.10 -8.62 -3.78
C MET A 6 -4.31 -9.47 -5.05
N ARG A 7 -5.28 -10.40 -5.02
CA ARG A 7 -5.60 -11.25 -6.16
C ARG A 7 -6.05 -10.44 -7.37
N GLN A 8 -6.96 -9.48 -7.17
CA GLN A 8 -7.42 -8.58 -8.24
C GLN A 8 -6.26 -7.84 -8.89
N LEU A 9 -5.34 -7.28 -8.07
CA LEU A 9 -4.19 -6.55 -8.57
C LEU A 9 -3.21 -7.45 -9.34
N LEU A 10 -2.88 -8.62 -8.80
CA LEU A 10 -1.92 -9.54 -9.44
C LEU A 10 -2.49 -10.22 -10.69
N ASP A 11 -3.80 -10.48 -10.75
CA ASP A 11 -4.44 -10.96 -11.97
C ASP A 11 -4.34 -9.91 -13.08
N HIS A 12 -4.65 -8.64 -12.76
CA HIS A 12 -4.48 -7.55 -13.72
C HIS A 12 -3.01 -7.41 -14.16
N ALA A 13 -2.05 -7.52 -13.23
CA ALA A 13 -0.62 -7.46 -13.55
C ALA A 13 -0.19 -8.58 -14.50
N ALA A 14 -0.68 -9.81 -14.27
CA ALA A 14 -0.42 -10.95 -15.14
C ALA A 14 -1.05 -10.78 -16.54
N GLU A 15 -2.28 -10.26 -16.62
CA GLU A 15 -2.98 -10.00 -17.88
C GLU A 15 -2.27 -8.94 -18.74
N HIS A 16 -1.64 -7.95 -18.10
CA HIS A 16 -1.01 -6.82 -18.78
C HIS A 16 0.53 -6.90 -18.83
N GLY A 17 1.12 -7.98 -18.31
CA GLY A 17 2.55 -8.27 -18.41
C GLY A 17 3.46 -7.34 -17.61
N TYR A 18 3.03 -6.86 -16.44
CA TYR A 18 3.85 -6.02 -15.55
C TYR A 18 4.05 -6.64 -14.16
N GLY A 19 5.05 -6.14 -13.45
CA GLY A 19 5.35 -6.53 -12.07
C GLY A 19 4.85 -5.49 -11.07
N MET A 20 4.48 -5.94 -9.87
CA MET A 20 4.08 -5.07 -8.78
C MET A 20 5.13 -5.05 -7.67
N PRO A 21 5.74 -3.90 -7.34
CA PRO A 21 6.55 -3.80 -6.14
C PRO A 21 5.66 -3.91 -4.91
N ALA A 22 6.18 -4.60 -3.88
CA ALA A 22 5.54 -4.69 -2.58
C ALA A 22 6.47 -4.13 -1.51
N PHE A 23 6.08 -3.01 -0.92
CA PHE A 23 6.91 -2.24 -0.02
C PHE A 23 6.55 -2.56 1.43
N ASN A 24 7.56 -2.82 2.26
CA ASN A 24 7.33 -2.93 3.70
C ASN A 24 7.14 -1.54 4.32
N VAL A 25 6.23 -1.45 5.29
CA VAL A 25 5.95 -0.20 6.01
C VAL A 25 6.06 -0.40 7.53
N ASN A 26 6.67 0.59 8.18
CA ASN A 26 6.93 0.60 9.62
C ASN A 26 6.53 1.92 10.30
N ASN A 27 6.41 3.02 9.55
CA ASN A 27 6.09 4.35 10.09
C ASN A 27 5.40 5.24 9.05
N MET A 28 5.09 6.47 9.45
CA MET A 28 4.37 7.45 8.63
C MET A 28 5.17 7.92 7.43
N GLU A 29 6.46 8.19 7.60
CA GLU A 29 7.34 8.72 6.56
C GLU A 29 7.48 7.74 5.40
N GLN A 30 7.56 6.44 5.69
CA GLN A 30 7.59 5.39 4.66
C GLN A 30 6.27 5.32 3.89
N VAL A 31 5.13 5.41 4.58
CA VAL A 31 3.81 5.42 3.93
C VAL A 31 3.69 6.62 2.99
N HIS A 32 4.06 7.82 3.43
CA HIS A 32 4.06 9.01 2.56
C HIS A 32 4.96 8.82 1.33
N ALA A 33 6.20 8.36 1.51
CA ALA A 33 7.13 8.18 0.40
C ALA A 33 6.59 7.19 -0.65
N ILE A 34 5.97 6.10 -0.19
CA ILE A 34 5.38 5.08 -1.08
C ILE A 34 4.16 5.64 -1.83
N MET A 35 3.27 6.34 -1.13
CA MET A 35 2.05 6.90 -1.74
C MET A 35 2.35 8.04 -2.71
N GLN A 36 3.30 8.92 -2.38
CA GLN A 36 3.76 9.98 -3.29
C GLN A 36 4.35 9.39 -4.57
N ALA A 37 5.19 8.35 -4.46
CA ALA A 37 5.73 7.68 -5.63
C ALA A 37 4.63 6.99 -6.46
N ALA A 38 3.65 6.35 -5.82
CA ALA A 38 2.50 5.75 -6.50
C ALA A 38 1.66 6.79 -7.25
N ASP A 39 1.44 7.96 -6.63
CA ASP A 39 0.70 9.09 -7.22
C ASP A 39 1.44 9.68 -8.44
N GLU A 40 2.75 9.96 -8.29
CA GLU A 40 3.58 10.50 -9.37
C GLU A 40 3.69 9.57 -10.58
N THR A 41 3.55 8.26 -10.37
CA THR A 41 3.69 7.23 -11.41
C THR A 41 2.36 6.63 -11.87
N ASP A 42 1.22 7.17 -11.41
CA ASP A 42 -0.12 6.66 -11.69
C ASP A 42 -0.22 5.13 -11.53
N SER A 43 0.34 4.63 -10.42
CA SER A 43 0.54 3.20 -10.19
C SER A 43 -0.25 2.71 -8.98
N PRO A 44 -0.80 1.48 -9.02
CA PRO A 44 -1.32 0.84 -7.82
C PRO A 44 -0.18 0.49 -6.85
N VAL A 45 -0.50 0.14 -5.60
CA VAL A 45 0.53 -0.16 -4.60
C VAL A 45 0.17 -1.29 -3.65
N ILE A 46 1.20 -2.07 -3.27
CA ILE A 46 1.12 -3.10 -2.23
C ILE A 46 1.98 -2.63 -1.05
N MET A 47 1.36 -2.39 0.10
CA MET A 47 2.04 -2.05 1.36
C MET A 47 1.94 -3.23 2.33
N GLN A 48 3.07 -3.65 2.90
CA GLN A 48 3.16 -4.87 3.71
C GLN A 48 3.62 -4.57 5.14
N GLY A 49 2.93 -5.13 6.12
CA GLY A 49 3.33 -5.09 7.53
C GLY A 49 3.94 -6.40 7.99
N SER A 50 5.26 -6.44 8.19
CA SER A 50 5.94 -7.62 8.76
C SER A 50 5.59 -7.82 10.24
N ALA A 51 5.93 -8.99 10.81
CA ALA A 51 5.80 -9.21 12.25
C ALA A 51 6.62 -8.19 13.07
N GLY A 52 7.82 -7.83 12.59
CA GLY A 52 8.64 -6.78 13.20
C GLY A 52 8.00 -5.40 13.12
N ALA A 53 7.35 -5.07 12.00
CA ALA A 53 6.60 -3.82 11.86
C ALA A 53 5.45 -3.73 12.87
N ARG A 54 4.70 -4.82 13.06
CA ARG A 54 3.63 -4.88 14.06
C ARG A 54 4.16 -4.74 15.49
N SER A 55 5.29 -5.36 15.81
CA SER A 55 5.91 -5.21 17.13
C SER A 55 6.45 -3.80 17.39
N TYR A 56 6.95 -3.12 16.35
CA TYR A 56 7.50 -1.77 16.45
C TYR A 56 6.41 -0.69 16.52
N ALA A 57 5.51 -0.66 15.53
CA ALA A 57 4.51 0.40 15.38
C ALA A 57 3.20 0.08 16.13
N GLY A 58 2.88 -1.20 16.31
CA GLY A 58 1.56 -1.64 16.75
C GLY A 58 0.60 -1.80 15.57
N GLU A 59 -0.23 -2.84 15.63
CA GLU A 59 -1.18 -3.19 14.55
C GLU A 59 -2.20 -2.07 14.28
N ALA A 60 -2.73 -1.45 15.34
CA ALA A 60 -3.70 -0.36 15.22
C ALA A 60 -3.10 0.87 14.50
N PHE A 61 -1.84 1.21 14.81
CA PHE A 61 -1.14 2.31 14.14
C PHE A 61 -0.94 2.02 12.66
N LEU A 62 -0.44 0.84 12.31
CA LEU A 62 -0.27 0.44 10.90
C LEU A 62 -1.60 0.51 10.14
N ARG A 63 -2.69 -0.03 10.71
CA ARG A 63 -4.02 0.05 10.10
C ARG A 63 -4.44 1.50 9.86
N HIS A 64 -4.23 2.38 10.83
CA HIS A 64 -4.63 3.79 10.72
C HIS A 64 -3.76 4.59 9.76
N LEU A 65 -2.46 4.28 9.67
CA LEU A 65 -1.60 4.89 8.65
C LEU A 65 -2.09 4.56 7.24
N ILE A 66 -2.45 3.30 6.99
CA ILE A 66 -2.99 2.90 5.68
C ILE A 66 -4.37 3.49 5.42
N SER A 67 -5.22 3.58 6.45
CA SER A 67 -6.53 4.23 6.31
C SER A 67 -6.39 5.72 5.94
N ALA A 68 -5.48 6.44 6.61
CA ALA A 68 -5.17 7.84 6.29
C ALA A 68 -4.64 7.99 4.86
N ALA A 69 -3.73 7.12 4.43
CA ALA A 69 -3.21 7.12 3.06
C ALA A 69 -4.31 6.97 2.00
N ILE A 70 -5.28 6.10 2.23
CA ILE A 70 -6.37 5.84 1.29
C ILE A 70 -7.44 6.96 1.31
N GLU A 71 -7.54 7.70 2.40
CA GLU A 71 -8.33 8.93 2.50
C GLU A 71 -7.67 10.08 1.72
N GLU A 72 -6.35 10.24 1.84
CA GLU A 72 -5.57 11.28 1.16
C GLU A 72 -5.43 11.02 -0.35
N TYR A 73 -5.29 9.76 -0.77
CA TYR A 73 -5.13 9.34 -2.16
C TYR A 73 -6.28 8.42 -2.62
N PRO A 74 -7.51 8.95 -2.74
CA PRO A 74 -8.69 8.13 -2.99
C PRO A 74 -8.73 7.47 -4.38
N HIS A 75 -7.89 7.92 -5.32
CA HIS A 75 -7.79 7.40 -6.68
C HIS A 75 -6.74 6.28 -6.84
N ILE A 76 -5.87 6.07 -5.85
CA ILE A 76 -4.82 5.04 -5.93
C ILE A 76 -5.36 3.70 -5.40
N PRO A 77 -5.31 2.60 -6.18
CA PRO A 77 -5.63 1.27 -5.67
C PRO A 77 -4.55 0.77 -4.71
N VAL A 78 -4.94 0.53 -3.45
CA VAL A 78 -4.04 0.09 -2.38
C VAL A 78 -4.39 -1.33 -1.92
N VAL A 79 -3.36 -2.16 -1.74
CA VAL A 79 -3.39 -3.46 -1.06
C VAL A 79 -2.61 -3.35 0.26
N MET A 80 -3.15 -3.95 1.33
CA MET A 80 -2.48 -4.13 2.62
C MET A 80 -2.53 -5.59 3.07
#